data_AF-A0A3M1E625-F1
#
_entry.id   AF-A0A3M1E625-F1
#
_cell.length_a   1.000
_cell.length_b   1.000
_cell.length_c   1.000
_cell.angle_alpha   90.00
_cell.angle_beta   90.00
_cell.angle_gamma   90.00
#
_symmetry.space_group_name_H-M   'P 1'
#
loop_
_entity.id
_entity.type
_entity.pdbx_description
1 polymer ?
#
loop_
_entity_poly.entity_id
_entity_poly.type
_entity_poly.pdbx_seq_one_letter_code
_entity_poly.pdbx_strand_id
1 'polypeptide(L)'
;RRLEQRLQQLREDPRVRAIVLDAPKLVEAGLDRLCDRIVYVETDARRRSERTARSRGWTEEEWKRREKNLGSLDKKRALADDVLENNSDIEALRTQVKTVFASLLASFA
;
A
#
# COMPACT_ATOMS: atom_id res chain seq x y z
N ARG A 1 -16.12 12.18 8.39
CA ARG A 1 -15.66 12.45 6.98
C ARG A 1 -16.22 11.36 6.06
N ARG A 2 -16.42 11.62 4.76
CA ARG A 2 -17.04 10.66 3.81
C ARG A 2 -16.40 9.25 3.82
N LEU A 3 -15.08 9.17 4.03
CA LEU A 3 -14.34 7.90 4.13
C LEU A 3 -14.74 7.07 5.35
N GLU A 4 -14.76 7.66 6.55
CA GLU A 4 -15.11 6.95 7.80
C GLU A 4 -16.55 6.41 7.75
N GLN A 5 -17.48 7.19 7.20
CA GLN A 5 -18.87 6.74 6.99
C GLN A 5 -18.92 5.54 6.05
N ARG A 6 -18.12 5.55 4.97
CA ARG A 6 -18.04 4.42 4.05
C ARG A 6 -17.40 3.19 4.70
N LEU A 7 -16.37 3.38 5.51
CA LEU A 7 -15.73 2.29 6.28
C LEU A 7 -16.71 1.66 7.26
N GLN A 8 -17.49 2.49 7.97
CA GLN A 8 -18.51 1.99 8.90
C GLN A 8 -19.56 1.14 8.18
N GLN A 9 -20.11 1.63 7.06
CA GLN A 9 -21.06 0.85 6.25
C GLN A 9 -20.49 -0.48 5.76
N LEU A 10 -19.23 -0.50 5.34
CA LEU A 10 -18.58 -1.73 4.87
C LEU A 10 -18.29 -2.70 6.03
N ARG A 11 -17.96 -2.19 7.22
CA ARG A 11 -17.74 -3.00 8.43
C ARG A 11 -19.02 -3.68 8.92
N GLU A 12 -20.17 -3.05 8.69
CA GLU A 12 -21.48 -3.59 9.07
C GLU A 12 -22.04 -4.62 8.07
N ASP A 13 -21.49 -4.72 6.85
CA ASP A 13 -21.93 -5.70 5.86
C ASP A 13 -21.26 -7.07 6.13
N PRO A 14 -22.01 -8.11 6.56
CA PRO A 14 -21.44 -9.41 6.90
C PRO A 14 -20.83 -10.15 5.70
N ARG A 15 -21.06 -9.68 4.47
CA ARG A 15 -20.44 -10.25 3.26
C ARG A 15 -19.03 -9.71 3.02
N VAL A 16 -18.67 -8.59 3.66
CA VAL A 16 -17.35 -7.98 3.53
C VAL A 16 -16.38 -8.69 4.48
N ARG A 17 -15.42 -9.39 3.90
CA ARG A 17 -14.40 -10.15 4.67
C ARG A 17 -13.17 -9.32 5.01
N ALA A 18 -12.86 -8.32 4.21
CA ALA A 18 -11.71 -7.41 4.40
C ALA A 18 -11.94 -6.12 3.61
N ILE A 19 -11.32 -5.02 4.06
CA ILE A 19 -11.31 -3.73 3.37
C ILE A 19 -9.86 -3.34 3.12
N VAL A 20 -9.51 -3.04 1.86
CA VAL A 20 -8.17 -2.58 1.50
C VAL A 20 -8.22 -1.07 1.26
N LEU A 21 -7.44 -0.32 2.05
CA LEU A 21 -7.23 1.10 1.86
C LEU A 21 -5.94 1.34 1.05
N ASP A 22 -6.09 1.48 -0.27
CA ASP A 22 -4.98 1.87 -1.16
C ASP A 22 -4.82 3.39 -1.16
N ALA A 23 -3.76 3.87 -0.49
CA ALA A 23 -3.46 5.28 -0.39
C ALA A 23 -1.94 5.53 -0.41
N PRO A 24 -1.40 6.25 -1.41
CA PRO A 24 0.03 6.62 -1.44
C PRO A 24 0.48 7.43 -0.21
N LYS A 25 -0.46 8.17 0.39
CA LYS A 25 -0.27 9.02 1.58
C LYS A 25 -0.93 8.44 2.84
N LEU A 26 -1.03 7.11 2.96
CA LEU A 26 -1.71 6.44 4.08
C LEU A 26 -1.28 7.01 5.44
N VAL A 27 0.04 7.07 5.69
CA VAL A 27 0.62 7.53 6.96
C VAL A 27 0.51 9.05 7.10
N GLU A 28 0.82 9.80 6.04
CA GLU A 28 0.82 11.27 6.06
C GLU A 28 -0.59 11.84 6.27
N ALA A 29 -1.62 11.11 5.83
CA ALA A 29 -3.02 11.46 6.04
C ALA A 29 -3.60 10.90 7.36
N GLY A 30 -2.83 10.15 8.14
CA GLY A 30 -3.27 9.51 9.38
C GLY A 30 -4.27 8.37 9.19
N LEU A 31 -4.34 7.79 7.99
CA LEU A 31 -5.26 6.71 7.63
C LEU A 31 -4.75 5.34 8.10
N ASP A 32 -3.46 5.23 8.41
CA ASP A 32 -2.84 4.09 9.08
C ASP A 32 -3.59 3.71 10.37
N ARG A 33 -4.09 4.69 11.11
CA ARG A 33 -4.87 4.51 12.35
C ARG A 33 -6.24 3.85 12.15
N LEU A 34 -6.72 3.78 10.89
CA LEU A 34 -7.98 3.14 10.54
C LEU A 34 -7.77 1.68 10.09
N CYS A 35 -6.51 1.24 9.98
CA CYS A 35 -6.13 -0.07 9.49
C CYS A 35 -5.77 -0.99 10.65
N ASP A 36 -6.27 -2.23 10.60
CA ASP A 36 -5.89 -3.27 11.55
C ASP A 36 -4.54 -3.92 11.20
N ARG A 37 -4.10 -3.75 9.94
CA ARG A 37 -2.84 -4.26 9.41
C ARG A 37 -2.33 -3.37 8.27
N ILE A 38 -1.04 -3.09 8.24
CA ILE A 38 -0.36 -2.22 7.26
C ILE A 38 0.56 -3.08 6.39
N VAL A 39 0.32 -3.05 5.08
CA VAL A 39 1.15 -3.74 4.09
C VAL A 39 1.94 -2.71 3.29
N TYR A 40 3.27 -2.81 3.31
CA TYR A 40 4.16 -1.94 2.55
C TYR A 40 4.73 -2.67 1.33
N VAL A 41 4.55 -2.10 0.14
CA VAL A 41 5.11 -2.65 -1.10
C VAL A 41 6.44 -1.96 -1.40
N GLU A 42 7.53 -2.67 -1.14
CA GLU A 42 8.89 -2.21 -1.37
C GLU A 42 9.30 -2.39 -2.83
N THR A 43 9.98 -1.40 -3.39
CA THR A 43 10.52 -1.44 -4.75
C THR A 43 11.69 -0.48 -4.83
N ASP A 44 12.76 -0.83 -5.53
CA ASP A 44 13.94 0.03 -5.70
C ASP A 44 13.59 1.35 -6.40
N ALA A 45 14.22 2.44 -5.97
CA ALA A 45 13.98 3.78 -6.51
C ALA A 45 14.14 3.84 -8.04
N ARG A 46 15.19 3.19 -8.57
CA ARG A 46 15.44 3.10 -10.02
C ARG A 46 14.26 2.47 -10.75
N ARG A 47 13.74 1.34 -10.25
CA ARG A 47 12.60 0.63 -10.85
C ARG A 47 11.33 1.47 -10.77
N ARG A 48 11.10 2.19 -9.66
CA ARG A 48 9.95 3.11 -9.53
C ARG A 48 10.02 4.22 -10.58
N SER A 49 11.17 4.89 -10.72
CA SER A 49 11.39 5.93 -11.73
C SER A 49 11.14 5.39 -13.15
N GLU A 50 11.79 4.28 -13.52
CA GLU A 50 11.64 3.63 -14.84
C GLU A 50 10.17 3.26 -15.14
N ARG A 51 9.45 2.68 -14.17
CA ARG A 51 8.03 2.32 -14.32
C ARG A 51 7.15 3.55 -14.50
N THR A 52 7.38 4.64 -13.75
CA THR A 52 6.60 5.87 -13.90
C THR A 52 6.91 6.62 -15.20
N ALA A 53 8.15 6.58 -15.67
CA ALA A 53 8.51 7.11 -16.99
C ALA A 53 7.75 6.36 -18.10
N ARG A 54 7.76 5.02 -18.07
CA ARG A 54 7.07 4.19 -19.08
C ARG A 54 5.55 4.30 -19.03
N SER A 55 4.96 4.28 -17.84
CA SER A 55 3.49 4.22 -17.68
C SER A 55 2.81 5.58 -17.67
N ARG A 56 3.49 6.64 -17.24
CA ARG A 56 2.90 7.97 -17.04
C ARG A 56 3.67 9.10 -17.75
N GLY A 57 4.78 8.79 -18.42
CA GLY A 57 5.59 9.78 -19.12
C GLY A 57 6.31 10.78 -18.20
N TRP A 58 6.54 10.42 -16.93
CA TRP A 58 7.20 11.33 -15.99
C TRP A 58 8.68 11.50 -16.32
N THR A 59 9.17 12.74 -16.27
CA THR A 59 10.61 13.02 -16.26
C THR A 59 11.20 12.69 -14.89
N GLU A 60 12.52 12.61 -14.82
CA GLU A 60 13.23 12.38 -13.56
C GLU A 60 12.94 13.49 -12.54
N GLU A 61 12.80 14.75 -12.98
CA GLU A 61 12.44 15.88 -12.13
C GLU A 61 11.03 15.75 -11.57
N GLU A 62 10.05 15.35 -12.39
CA GLU A 62 8.67 15.14 -11.94
C GLU A 62 8.59 13.95 -10.98
N TRP A 63 9.30 12.86 -11.24
CA TRP A 63 9.40 11.71 -10.34
C TRP A 63 9.98 12.14 -8.99
N LYS A 64 11.13 12.84 -8.96
CA LYS A 64 11.74 13.37 -7.73
C LYS A 64 10.81 14.31 -6.97
N ARG A 65 10.13 15.22 -7.69
CA ARG A 65 9.18 16.16 -7.09
C ARG A 65 8.04 15.43 -6.40
N ARG A 66 7.54 14.35 -7.00
CA ARG A 66 6.46 13.53 -6.41
C ARG A 66 6.94 12.66 -5.27
N GLU A 67 8.11 12.03 -5.39
CA GLU A 67 8.71 11.25 -4.31
C GLU A 67 8.98 12.11 -3.07
N LYS A 68 9.44 13.35 -3.24
CA LYS A 68 9.63 14.28 -2.11
C LYS A 68 8.32 14.58 -1.34
N ASN A 69 7.17 14.42 -1.98
CA ASN A 69 5.86 14.60 -1.34
C ASN A 69 5.36 13.34 -0.63
N LEU A 70 6.06 12.22 -0.80
CA LEU A 70 5.90 11.00 -0.03
C LEU A 70 6.92 11.09 1.11
N GLY A 71 6.47 10.90 2.35
CA GLY A 71 7.32 10.88 3.53
C GLY A 71 8.39 9.78 3.45
N SER A 72 9.25 9.73 4.47
CA SER A 72 10.36 8.76 4.54
C SER A 72 9.87 7.32 4.33
N LEU A 73 10.45 6.64 3.34
CA LEU A 73 10.18 5.24 3.05
C LEU A 73 10.58 4.33 4.21
N ASP A 74 11.70 4.63 4.88
CA ASP A 74 12.14 3.88 6.07
C ASP A 74 11.11 3.94 7.19
N LYS A 75 10.50 5.12 7.41
CA LYS A 75 9.40 5.27 8.37
C LYS A 75 8.18 4.45 7.97
N LYS A 76 7.79 4.46 6.69
CA LYS A 76 6.67 3.66 6.18
C LYS A 76 6.93 2.17 6.35
N ARG A 77 8.14 1.72 6.02
CA ARG A 77 8.58 0.33 6.17
C ARG A 77 8.58 -0.11 7.64
N ALA A 78 9.04 0.75 8.55
CA ALA A 78 9.07 0.45 9.98
C ALA A 78 7.68 0.37 10.63
N LEU A 79 6.68 1.03 10.04
CA LEU A 79 5.27 0.97 10.47
C LEU A 79 4.50 -0.22 9.89
N ALA A 80 5.09 -0.95 8.94
CA ALA A 80 4.40 -2.03 8.25
C ALA A 80 4.42 -3.32 9.05
N ASP A 81 3.29 -4.00 9.10
CA ASP A 81 3.18 -5.36 9.64
C ASP A 81 3.70 -6.39 8.64
N ASP A 82 3.54 -6.13 7.33
CA ASP A 82 4.07 -6.94 6.25
C ASP A 82 4.77 -6.08 5.20
N VAL A 83 5.90 -6.59 4.68
CA VAL A 83 6.62 -5.99 3.56
C VAL A 83 6.59 -6.94 2.37
N LEU A 84 6.13 -6.44 1.22
CA LEU A 84 6.10 -7.17 -0.04
C LEU A 84 7.16 -6.61 -0.99
N GLU A 85 8.02 -7.46 -1.53
CA GLU A 85 9.03 -7.04 -2.50
C GLU A 85 8.47 -7.07 -3.93
N ASN A 86 8.56 -5.93 -4.63
CA ASN A 86 8.08 -5.75 -6.01
C ASN A 86 9.22 -5.37 -6.98
N ASN A 87 10.40 -5.98 -6.76
CA ASN A 87 11.59 -5.83 -7.61
C ASN A 87 11.68 -6.88 -8.72
N SER A 88 10.92 -7.98 -8.61
CA SER A 88 10.89 -9.08 -9.58
C SER A 88 9.70 -8.94 -10.56
N ASP A 89 9.13 -10.06 -10.98
CA ASP A 89 7.92 -10.15 -11.81
C ASP A 89 6.61 -10.13 -10.99
N ILE A 90 5.50 -10.00 -11.72
CA ILE A 90 4.15 -9.90 -11.15
C ILE A 90 3.68 -11.18 -10.47
N GLU A 91 4.17 -12.35 -10.87
CA GLU A 91 3.75 -13.64 -10.32
C GLU A 91 4.45 -13.91 -8.97
N ALA A 92 5.71 -13.49 -8.84
CA ALA A 92 6.41 -13.44 -7.56
C ALA A 92 5.67 -12.54 -6.56
N LEU A 93 5.26 -11.34 -6.98
CA LEU A 93 4.48 -10.45 -6.11
C LEU A 93 3.11 -11.03 -5.77
N ARG A 94 2.41 -11.63 -6.75
CA ARG A 94 1.10 -12.28 -6.54
C ARG A 94 1.20 -13.39 -5.49
N THR A 95 2.28 -14.16 -5.48
CA THR A 95 2.52 -15.20 -4.47
C THR A 95 2.65 -14.60 -3.07
N GLN A 96 3.43 -13.53 -2.90
CA GLN A 96 3.57 -12.87 -1.59
C GLN A 96 2.23 -12.27 -1.11
N VAL A 97 1.47 -11.63 -2.01
CA VAL A 97 0.13 -11.08 -1.71
C VAL A 97 -0.82 -12.18 -1.23
N LYS A 98 -0.83 -13.36 -1.88
CA LYS A 98 -1.67 -14.49 -1.45
C LYS A 98 -1.36 -14.93 -0.03
N THR A 99 -0.08 -15.04 0.30
CA THR A 99 0.37 -15.43 1.66
C THR A 99 -0.08 -14.42 2.70
N VAL A 100 0.16 -13.12 2.47
CA VAL A 100 -0.24 -12.06 3.40
C VAL A 100 -1.77 -11.99 3.54
N PHE A 101 -2.50 -12.11 2.43
CA PHE A 101 -3.96 -12.05 2.45
C PHE A 101 -4.58 -13.25 3.20
N ALA A 102 -4.04 -14.46 3.02
CA ALA A 102 -4.48 -15.63 3.76
C ALA A 102 -4.20 -15.48 5.27
N SER A 103 -3.02 -14.98 5.63
CA SER A 103 -2.64 -14.68 7.03
C SER A 103 -3.58 -13.65 7.66
N LEU A 104 -3.89 -12.57 6.93
CA LEU A 104 -4.82 -11.54 7.38
C LEU A 104 -6.21 -12.13 7.64
N LEU A 105 -6.75 -12.92 6.71
CA LEU A 105 -8.06 -13.54 6.90
C LEU A 105 -8.10 -14.53 8.07
N ALA A 106 -6.99 -15.21 8.36
CA ALA A 106 -6.88 -16.12 9.50
C ALA A 106 -6.73 -15.38 10.84
N SER A 107 -6.18 -14.16 10.85
CA SER A 107 -5.93 -13.38 12.07
C SER A 107 -7.20 -12.73 12.66
N PHE A 108 -8.25 -12.59 11.85
CA PHE A 108 -9.51 -11.93 12.20
C PHE A 108 -10.74 -12.85 11.99
N ALA A 109 -10.53 -14.16 11.86
CA ALA A 109 -11.57 -15.17 11.83
C ALA A 109 -11.92 -15.62 13.26
#